data_AF-A0A7K4LFD3-F1
#
_entry.id   AF-A0A7K4LFD3-F1
#
_cell.length_a   1.000
_cell.length_b   1.000
_cell.length_c   1.000
_cell.angle_alpha   90.00
_cell.angle_beta   90.00
_cell.angle_gamma   90.00
#
_symmetry.space_group_name_H-M   'P 1'
#
loop_
_entity.id
_entity.type
_entity.pdbx_description
1 polymer ?
#
loop_
_entity_poly.entity_id
_entity_poly.type
_entity_poly.pdbx_seq_one_letter_code
_entity_poly.pdbx_strand_id
1 'polypeptide(L)'
;PCPQTGTFRVVSEEEQALRTKLERLTTKDHGPVFGQCEKIPPHTLQKAKDELNETEEQREAAVKELRELVQERAGSGEDVCKAVAEKVQGKDDSFFLRFIRARKFDVHRAYDLLKGYVNFRQQYPELFDNLTPEAVRSTIEAGYPGILANRDKYGRVVMLFNIENWDYEEITFDEVSAA
;
A
#
# COMPACT_ATOMS: atom_id res chain seq x y z
N PRO A 1 -16.61 -26.34 36.01
CA PRO A 1 -15.81 -26.02 34.81
C PRO A 1 -14.64 -25.10 35.19
N CYS A 2 -13.41 -25.60 35.12
CA CYS A 2 -12.21 -24.79 35.34
C CYS A 2 -12.04 -23.81 34.17
N PRO A 3 -11.69 -22.53 34.40
CA PRO A 3 -11.32 -21.63 33.32
C PRO A 3 -10.04 -22.16 32.67
N GLN A 4 -10.05 -22.41 31.37
CA GLN A 4 -8.83 -22.70 30.64
C GLN A 4 -7.99 -21.42 30.62
N THR A 5 -6.93 -21.41 31.42
CA THR A 5 -5.91 -20.36 31.40
C THR A 5 -5.32 -20.32 29.98
N GLY A 6 -5.48 -19.21 29.28
CA GLY A 6 -4.94 -19.05 27.93
C GLY A 6 -3.43 -19.35 27.92
N THR A 7 -2.98 -20.15 26.96
CA THR A 7 -1.56 -20.44 26.79
C THR A 7 -0.87 -19.20 26.24
N PHE A 8 -0.06 -18.53 27.07
CA PHE A 8 0.78 -17.44 26.60
C PHE A 8 1.88 -18.00 25.68
N ARG A 9 1.99 -17.45 24.46
CA ARG A 9 3.13 -17.71 23.59
C ARG A 9 4.39 -17.16 24.28
N VAL A 10 5.40 -18.02 24.44
CA VAL A 10 6.71 -17.59 24.93
C VAL A 10 7.34 -16.67 23.88
N VAL A 11 7.62 -15.43 24.27
CA VAL A 11 8.27 -14.40 23.45
C VAL A 11 9.77 -14.46 23.77
N SER A 12 10.64 -14.57 22.76
CA SER A 12 12.09 -14.57 22.98
C SER A 12 12.59 -13.24 23.56
N GLU A 13 13.74 -13.24 24.23
CA GLU A 13 14.36 -12.01 24.74
C GLU A 13 14.64 -11.01 23.60
N GLU A 14 15.03 -11.50 22.43
CA GLU A 14 15.20 -10.69 21.23
C GLU A 14 13.88 -10.04 20.79
N GLU A 15 12.78 -10.79 20.80
CA GLU A 15 11.45 -10.27 20.43
C GLU A 15 10.93 -9.26 21.48
N GLN A 16 11.19 -9.47 22.78
CA GLN A 16 10.87 -8.50 23.84
C GLN A 16 11.69 -7.20 23.73
N ALA A 17 13.00 -7.31 23.49
CA ALA A 17 13.87 -6.15 23.30
C ALA A 17 13.46 -5.35 22.05
N LEU A 18 13.09 -6.04 20.98
CA LEU A 18 12.61 -5.42 19.75
C LEU A 18 11.25 -4.72 19.94
N ARG A 19 10.32 -5.31 20.71
CA ARG A 19 9.04 -4.67 21.08
C ARG A 19 9.23 -3.42 21.94
N THR A 20 10.12 -3.48 22.92
CA THR A 20 10.46 -2.30 23.73
C THR A 20 11.09 -1.20 22.88
N LYS A 21 11.87 -1.56 21.86
CA LYS A 21 12.43 -0.61 20.89
C LYS A 21 11.35 -0.04 19.96
N LEU A 22 10.37 -0.83 19.54
CA LEU A 22 9.23 -0.42 18.71
C LEU A 22 8.39 0.68 19.38
N GLU A 23 8.27 0.68 20.71
CA GLU A 23 7.55 1.71 21.48
C GLU A 23 8.26 3.08 21.50
N ARG A 24 9.55 3.13 21.16
CA ARG A 24 10.40 4.33 21.25
C ARG A 24 10.94 4.80 19.90
N LEU A 25 10.31 4.41 18.80
CA LEU A 25 10.72 4.83 17.47
C LEU A 25 10.54 6.33 17.25
N THR A 26 11.48 6.90 16.51
CA THR A 26 11.53 8.30 16.09
C THR A 26 11.38 8.41 14.58
N THR A 27 11.28 9.62 14.06
CA THR A 27 11.21 9.87 12.59
C THR A 27 12.46 9.40 11.84
N LYS A 28 13.61 9.29 12.53
CA LYS A 28 14.90 8.91 11.93
C LYS A 28 15.06 7.40 11.69
N ASP A 29 14.18 6.58 12.27
CA ASP A 29 14.33 5.12 12.23
C ASP A 29 13.80 4.49 10.92
N HIS A 30 13.02 5.21 10.12
CA HIS A 30 12.19 4.62 9.05
C HIS A 30 12.74 4.75 7.62
N GLY A 31 13.93 5.32 7.46
CA GLY A 31 14.54 5.57 6.15
C GLY A 31 13.88 6.72 5.37
N PRO A 32 14.38 7.02 4.15
CA PRO A 32 13.87 8.14 3.35
C PRO A 32 12.45 7.87 2.82
N VAL A 33 11.72 8.95 2.51
CA VAL A 33 10.42 8.88 1.82
C VAL A 33 10.61 8.57 0.34
N PHE A 34 11.55 9.24 -0.30
CA PHE A 34 11.83 9.12 -1.74
C PHE A 34 13.02 8.21 -2.02
N GLY A 35 13.00 7.58 -3.20
CA GLY A 35 14.05 6.67 -3.65
C GLY A 35 13.83 5.22 -3.23
N GLN A 36 14.65 4.32 -3.77
CA GLN A 36 14.61 2.90 -3.42
C GLN A 36 15.20 2.71 -2.03
N CYS A 37 14.49 1.94 -1.19
CA CYS A 37 15.00 1.55 0.11
C CYS A 37 16.03 0.42 -0.06
N GLU A 38 17.33 0.73 0.09
CA GLU A 38 18.40 -0.28 -0.01
C GLU A 38 18.32 -1.34 1.09
N LYS A 39 17.86 -0.95 2.28
CA LYS A 39 17.71 -1.85 3.43
C LYS A 39 16.42 -1.54 4.19
N ILE A 40 15.54 -2.52 4.21
CA ILE A 40 14.27 -2.44 4.95
C ILE A 40 14.57 -2.32 6.45
N PRO A 41 14.06 -1.30 7.17
CA PRO A 41 14.28 -1.16 8.60
C PRO A 41 13.77 -2.39 9.36
N PRO A 42 14.57 -3.02 10.24
CA PRO A 42 14.22 -4.30 10.86
C PRO A 42 12.88 -4.30 11.61
N HIS A 43 12.55 -3.17 12.26
CA HIS A 43 11.29 -3.03 13.00
C HIS A 43 10.06 -3.07 12.09
N THR A 44 10.19 -2.69 10.81
CA THR A 44 9.08 -2.77 9.84
C THR A 44 8.83 -4.20 9.37
N LEU A 45 9.88 -5.02 9.26
CA LEU A 45 9.75 -6.46 8.99
C LEU A 45 9.06 -7.16 10.17
N GLN A 46 9.47 -6.82 11.39
CA GLN A 46 8.82 -7.33 12.60
C GLN A 46 7.34 -6.91 12.66
N LYS A 47 7.04 -5.65 12.35
CA LYS A 47 5.66 -5.15 12.27
C LYS A 47 4.83 -5.92 11.24
N ALA A 48 5.38 -6.17 10.05
CA ALA A 48 4.70 -6.97 9.03
C ALA A 48 4.45 -8.42 9.50
N LYS A 49 5.41 -9.03 10.18
CA LYS A 49 5.24 -10.35 10.81
C LYS A 49 4.16 -10.34 11.90
N ASP A 50 4.12 -9.33 12.75
CA ASP A 50 3.18 -9.27 13.88
C ASP A 50 1.75 -8.92 13.43
N GLU A 51 1.59 -8.00 12.46
CA GLU A 51 0.28 -7.50 12.03
C GLU A 51 -0.33 -8.30 10.87
N LEU A 52 0.52 -8.94 10.05
CA LEU A 52 0.12 -9.62 8.81
C LEU A 52 0.48 -11.11 8.79
N ASN A 53 1.21 -11.61 9.80
CA ASN A 53 1.79 -12.96 9.84
C ASN A 53 2.78 -13.25 8.70
N GLU A 54 3.28 -12.22 8.03
CA GLU A 54 3.99 -12.32 6.76
C GLU A 54 5.32 -13.11 6.85
N THR A 55 5.46 -14.15 6.01
CA THR A 55 6.70 -14.91 5.75
C THR A 55 6.99 -14.98 4.25
N GLU A 56 8.19 -15.41 3.84
CA GLU A 56 8.52 -15.56 2.41
C GLU A 56 7.61 -16.59 1.73
N GLU A 57 7.36 -17.73 2.38
CA GLU A 57 6.49 -18.79 1.86
C GLU A 57 5.05 -18.30 1.69
N GLN A 58 4.56 -17.49 2.63
CA GLN A 58 3.23 -16.89 2.53
C GLN A 58 3.13 -15.85 1.42
N ARG A 59 4.18 -15.09 1.14
CA ARG A 59 4.20 -14.13 0.03
C ARG A 59 4.02 -14.86 -1.29
N GLU A 60 4.83 -15.90 -1.53
CA GLU A 60 4.77 -16.69 -2.76
C GLU A 60 3.40 -17.36 -2.92
N ALA A 61 2.91 -18.00 -1.86
CA ALA A 61 1.60 -18.65 -1.87
C ALA A 61 0.45 -17.67 -2.13
N ALA A 62 0.40 -16.54 -1.42
CA ALA A 62 -0.67 -15.56 -1.57
C ALA A 62 -0.65 -14.85 -2.93
N VAL A 63 0.54 -14.58 -3.49
CA VAL A 63 0.65 -14.00 -4.83
C VAL A 63 0.16 -15.00 -5.88
N LYS A 64 0.54 -16.27 -5.76
CA LYS A 64 0.04 -17.33 -6.65
C LYS A 64 -1.48 -17.45 -6.56
N GLU A 65 -2.04 -17.53 -5.37
CA GLU A 65 -3.48 -17.64 -5.14
C GLU A 65 -4.24 -16.43 -5.71
N LEU A 66 -3.73 -15.21 -5.50
CA LEU A 66 -4.35 -14.01 -6.06
C LEU A 66 -4.34 -14.00 -7.59
N ARG A 67 -3.24 -14.46 -8.22
CA ARG A 67 -3.15 -14.57 -9.68
C ARG A 67 -4.15 -15.60 -10.22
N GLU A 68 -4.27 -16.75 -9.58
CA GLU A 68 -5.24 -17.80 -9.94
C GLU A 68 -6.67 -17.27 -9.82
N LEU A 69 -6.99 -16.59 -8.71
CA LEU A 69 -8.30 -15.97 -8.47
C LEU A 69 -8.63 -14.91 -9.53
N VAL A 70 -7.66 -14.10 -9.96
CA VAL A 70 -7.86 -13.14 -11.06
C VAL A 70 -8.27 -13.84 -12.36
N GLN A 71 -7.62 -14.95 -12.71
CA GLN A 71 -7.95 -15.70 -13.93
C GLN A 71 -9.30 -16.40 -13.84
N GLU A 72 -9.60 -17.03 -12.69
CA GLU A 72 -10.90 -17.64 -12.43
C GLU A 72 -12.03 -16.62 -12.62
N ARG A 73 -11.89 -15.44 -12.01
CA ARG A 73 -12.90 -14.38 -12.08
C ARG A 73 -13.01 -13.77 -13.46
N ALA A 74 -11.93 -13.69 -14.23
CA ALA A 74 -12.00 -13.25 -15.63
C ALA A 74 -12.85 -14.20 -16.50
N GLY A 75 -12.86 -15.50 -16.16
CA GLY A 75 -13.70 -16.51 -16.81
C GLY A 75 -15.20 -16.40 -16.50
N SER A 76 -15.61 -15.61 -15.49
CA SER A 76 -17.04 -15.46 -15.12
C SER A 76 -17.87 -14.67 -16.13
N GLY A 77 -17.22 -13.94 -17.04
CA GLY A 77 -17.87 -13.14 -18.08
C GLY A 77 -18.13 -11.68 -17.71
N GLU A 78 -17.92 -11.27 -16.45
CA GLU A 78 -18.00 -9.87 -16.02
C GLU A 78 -16.90 -9.02 -16.66
N ASP A 79 -17.27 -7.91 -17.32
CA ASP A 79 -16.30 -7.06 -18.04
C ASP A 79 -15.24 -6.44 -17.12
N VAL A 80 -15.63 -6.05 -15.91
CA VAL A 80 -14.69 -5.54 -14.90
C VAL A 80 -13.66 -6.59 -14.50
N CYS A 81 -14.04 -7.88 -14.44
CA CYS A 81 -13.11 -8.96 -14.08
C CYS A 81 -12.10 -9.22 -15.20
N LYS A 82 -12.52 -9.11 -16.47
CA LYS A 82 -11.61 -9.17 -17.63
C LYS A 82 -10.64 -7.99 -17.62
N ALA A 83 -11.13 -6.78 -17.40
CA ALA A 83 -10.29 -5.60 -17.29
C ALA A 83 -9.26 -5.70 -16.15
N VAL A 84 -9.63 -6.35 -15.03
CA VAL A 84 -8.66 -6.66 -13.96
C VAL A 84 -7.55 -7.58 -14.47
N ALA A 85 -7.89 -8.68 -15.14
CA ALA A 85 -6.90 -9.61 -15.68
C ALA A 85 -5.97 -8.96 -16.70
N GLU A 86 -6.52 -8.15 -17.62
CA GLU A 86 -5.74 -7.38 -18.60
C GLU A 86 -4.81 -6.37 -17.90
N LYS A 87 -5.32 -5.62 -16.91
CA LYS A 87 -4.55 -4.59 -16.21
C LYS A 87 -3.35 -5.16 -15.45
N VAL A 88 -3.48 -6.36 -14.90
CA VAL A 88 -2.41 -7.00 -14.11
C VAL A 88 -1.53 -7.94 -14.92
N GLN A 89 -1.80 -8.10 -16.22
CA GLN A 89 -0.95 -8.88 -17.11
C GLN A 89 0.48 -8.32 -17.12
N GLY A 90 1.47 -9.20 -16.94
CA GLY A 90 2.89 -8.82 -16.92
C GLY A 90 3.36 -8.06 -15.67
N LYS A 91 2.50 -7.88 -14.65
CA LYS A 91 2.93 -7.30 -13.37
C LYS A 91 3.74 -8.30 -12.53
N ASP A 92 4.79 -7.81 -11.90
CA ASP A 92 5.63 -8.56 -10.97
C ASP A 92 4.94 -8.83 -9.63
N ASP A 93 5.53 -9.68 -8.80
CA ASP A 93 4.97 -10.05 -7.50
C ASP A 93 4.91 -8.86 -6.52
N SER A 94 5.81 -7.89 -6.68
CA SER A 94 5.82 -6.68 -5.85
C SER A 94 4.54 -5.85 -6.04
N PHE A 95 3.95 -5.88 -7.24
CA PHE A 95 2.66 -5.25 -7.51
C PHE A 95 1.53 -5.92 -6.72
N PHE A 96 1.42 -7.25 -6.77
CA PHE A 96 0.37 -8.00 -6.08
C PHE A 96 0.51 -7.92 -4.56
N LEU A 97 1.74 -7.96 -4.04
CA LEU A 97 2.02 -7.84 -2.61
C LEU A 97 1.52 -6.52 -2.01
N ARG A 98 1.38 -5.43 -2.78
CA ARG A 98 0.77 -4.18 -2.30
C ARG A 98 -0.67 -4.40 -1.84
N PHE A 99 -1.46 -5.13 -2.64
CA PHE A 99 -2.87 -5.42 -2.35
C PHE A 99 -3.02 -6.43 -1.22
N ILE A 100 -2.18 -7.49 -1.24
CA ILE A 100 -2.17 -8.55 -0.23
C ILE A 100 -1.83 -7.98 1.15
N ARG A 101 -0.75 -7.18 1.26
CA ARG A 101 -0.36 -6.51 2.52
C ARG A 101 -1.44 -5.54 3.00
N ALA A 102 -2.04 -4.76 2.09
CA ALA A 102 -3.11 -3.82 2.42
C ALA A 102 -4.40 -4.51 2.94
N ARG A 103 -4.51 -5.83 2.76
CA ARG A 103 -5.63 -6.65 3.23
C ARG A 103 -5.22 -7.77 4.16
N LYS A 104 -4.06 -7.62 4.82
CA LYS A 104 -3.58 -8.55 5.86
C LYS A 104 -3.55 -10.01 5.39
N PHE A 105 -3.08 -10.23 4.15
CA PHE A 105 -2.99 -11.56 3.53
C PHE A 105 -4.31 -12.29 3.30
N ASP A 106 -5.45 -11.59 3.39
CA ASP A 106 -6.73 -12.08 2.90
C ASP A 106 -6.81 -11.89 1.37
N VAL A 107 -6.65 -13.00 0.62
CA VAL A 107 -6.54 -12.99 -0.84
C VAL A 107 -7.84 -12.54 -1.51
N HIS A 108 -9.01 -12.93 -0.99
CA HIS A 108 -10.29 -12.49 -1.54
C HIS A 108 -10.49 -10.99 -1.36
N ARG A 109 -10.20 -10.46 -0.17
CA ARG A 109 -10.28 -9.01 0.06
C ARG A 109 -9.22 -8.24 -0.71
N ALA A 110 -8.05 -8.83 -0.96
CA ALA A 110 -7.01 -8.27 -1.82
C ALA A 110 -7.50 -8.19 -3.28
N TYR A 111 -8.19 -9.21 -3.76
CA TYR A 111 -8.85 -9.20 -5.08
C TYR A 111 -9.92 -8.10 -5.16
N ASP A 112 -10.78 -7.94 -4.14
CA ASP A 112 -11.79 -6.87 -4.13
C ASP A 112 -11.15 -5.47 -4.18
N LEU A 113 -10.04 -5.27 -3.46
CA LEU A 113 -9.28 -4.03 -3.52
C LEU A 113 -8.67 -3.81 -4.93
N LEU A 114 -8.14 -4.86 -5.55
CA LEU A 114 -7.60 -4.80 -6.91
C LEU A 114 -8.70 -4.50 -7.94
N LYS A 115 -9.87 -5.13 -7.82
CA LYS A 115 -11.06 -4.83 -8.63
C LYS A 115 -11.48 -3.37 -8.46
N GLY A 116 -11.53 -2.86 -7.23
CA GLY A 116 -11.77 -1.44 -6.96
C GLY A 116 -10.74 -0.50 -7.58
N TYR A 117 -9.45 -0.86 -7.53
CA TYR A 117 -8.36 -0.10 -8.15
C TYR A 117 -8.52 0.03 -9.68
N VAL A 118 -8.94 -1.05 -10.35
CA VAL A 118 -9.18 -1.04 -11.80
C VAL A 118 -10.47 -0.29 -12.12
N ASN A 119 -11.55 -0.54 -11.38
CA ASN A 119 -12.82 0.12 -11.57
C ASN A 119 -12.71 1.65 -11.39
N PHE A 120 -11.95 2.12 -10.39
CA PHE A 120 -11.69 3.55 -10.19
C PHE A 120 -11.05 4.20 -11.43
N ARG A 121 -10.10 3.51 -12.07
CA ARG A 121 -9.45 4.01 -13.30
C ARG A 121 -10.37 4.05 -14.51
N GLN A 122 -11.33 3.14 -14.57
CA GLN A 122 -12.33 3.12 -15.64
C GLN A 122 -13.43 4.18 -15.43
N GLN A 123 -13.77 4.48 -14.17
CA GLN A 123 -14.79 5.47 -13.82
C GLN A 123 -14.31 6.91 -13.97
N TYR A 124 -13.01 7.15 -13.75
CA TYR A 124 -12.42 8.49 -13.77
C TYR A 124 -11.25 8.57 -14.78
N PRO A 125 -11.48 8.32 -16.08
CA PRO A 125 -10.43 8.33 -17.10
C PRO A 125 -9.71 9.68 -17.18
N GLU A 126 -10.38 10.79 -16.87
CA GLU A 126 -9.81 12.14 -16.82
C GLU A 126 -8.61 12.26 -15.86
N LEU A 127 -8.58 11.45 -14.79
CA LEU A 127 -7.47 11.41 -13.84
C LEU A 127 -6.28 10.57 -14.32
N PHE A 128 -6.38 9.85 -15.44
CA PHE A 128 -5.37 8.87 -15.86
C PHE A 128 -4.94 8.96 -17.33
N ASP A 129 -5.85 9.28 -18.25
CA ASP A 129 -5.61 9.18 -19.69
C ASP A 129 -4.87 10.39 -20.27
N ASN A 130 -5.05 11.58 -19.68
CA ASN A 130 -4.41 12.83 -20.12
C ASN A 130 -3.28 13.30 -19.20
N LEU A 131 -2.77 12.41 -18.34
CA LEU A 131 -1.68 12.71 -17.41
C LEU A 131 -0.35 12.85 -18.15
N THR A 132 0.16 14.08 -18.26
CA THR A 132 1.54 14.32 -18.71
C THR A 132 2.47 14.47 -17.50
N PRO A 133 3.72 13.96 -17.56
CA PRO A 133 4.68 14.15 -16.49
C PRO A 133 4.95 15.62 -16.15
N GLU A 134 4.81 16.51 -17.13
CA GLU A 134 4.98 17.96 -16.97
C GLU A 134 3.82 18.58 -16.19
N ALA A 135 2.57 18.26 -16.52
CA ALA A 135 1.41 18.74 -15.78
C ALA A 135 1.46 18.29 -14.32
N VAL A 136 1.72 17.00 -14.07
CA VAL A 136 1.87 16.45 -12.71
C VAL A 136 2.99 17.14 -11.94
N ARG A 137 4.15 17.35 -12.58
CA ARG A 137 5.26 18.06 -11.95
C ARG A 137 4.84 19.47 -11.54
N SER A 138 4.16 20.21 -12.42
CA SER A 138 3.73 21.58 -12.11
C SER A 138 2.80 21.63 -10.90
N THR A 139 1.86 20.69 -10.81
CA THR A 139 0.91 20.61 -9.69
C THR A 139 1.62 20.27 -8.38
N ILE A 140 2.57 19.33 -8.40
CA ILE A 140 3.38 18.95 -7.24
C ILE A 140 4.32 20.11 -6.81
N GLU A 141 4.95 20.80 -7.76
CA GLU A 141 5.83 21.95 -7.49
C GLU A 141 5.06 23.15 -6.93
N ALA A 142 3.78 23.31 -7.30
CA ALA A 142 2.86 24.26 -6.69
C ALA A 142 2.46 23.87 -5.24
N GLY A 143 2.80 22.67 -4.79
CA GLY A 143 2.58 22.21 -3.41
C GLY A 143 1.29 21.43 -3.19
N TYR A 144 0.66 20.92 -4.26
CA TYR A 144 -0.63 20.23 -4.19
C TYR A 144 -0.54 18.80 -4.76
N PRO A 145 -0.52 17.75 -3.93
CA PRO A 145 -0.23 17.78 -2.50
C PRO A 145 1.27 17.95 -2.20
N GLY A 146 1.59 18.52 -1.04
CA GLY A 146 2.95 18.51 -0.49
C GLY A 146 3.29 17.16 0.14
N ILE A 147 4.54 16.72 0.05
CA ILE A 147 5.01 15.48 0.69
C ILE A 147 6.20 15.81 1.59
N LEU A 148 6.11 15.47 2.88
CA LEU A 148 7.26 15.65 3.78
C LEU A 148 8.40 14.72 3.39
N ALA A 149 9.63 15.24 3.39
CA ALA A 149 10.84 14.46 3.09
C ALA A 149 11.12 13.35 4.11
N ASN A 150 10.64 13.53 5.35
CA ASN A 150 10.80 12.58 6.44
C ASN A 150 9.48 11.88 6.76
N ARG A 151 9.59 10.61 7.11
CA ARG A 151 8.47 9.83 7.66
C ARG A 151 8.16 10.29 9.08
N ASP A 152 6.93 10.04 9.52
CA ASP A 152 6.58 10.23 10.92
C ASP A 152 7.16 9.14 11.83
N LYS A 153 6.88 9.22 13.14
CA LYS A 153 7.37 8.23 14.12
C LYS A 153 6.88 6.79 13.90
N TYR A 154 5.89 6.59 13.04
CA TYR A 154 5.34 5.27 12.67
C TYR A 154 5.81 4.80 11.29
N GLY A 155 6.66 5.56 10.60
CA GLY A 155 7.18 5.24 9.28
C GLY A 155 6.25 5.59 8.13
N ARG A 156 5.20 6.38 8.38
CA ARG A 156 4.22 6.79 7.36
C ARG A 156 4.75 7.95 6.54
N VAL A 157 4.42 7.96 5.24
CA VAL A 157 4.57 9.16 4.40
C VAL A 157 3.51 10.16 4.86
N VAL A 158 3.91 11.41 5.06
CA VAL A 158 3.01 12.49 5.48
C VAL A 158 2.74 13.38 4.28
N MET A 159 1.50 13.36 3.80
CA MET A 159 1.01 14.26 2.77
C MET A 159 0.37 15.48 3.43
N LEU A 160 0.59 16.65 2.83
CA LEU A 160 0.09 17.94 3.28
C LEU A 160 -0.77 18.55 2.19
N PHE A 161 -1.86 19.19 2.60
CA PHE A 161 -2.70 19.98 1.72
C PHE A 161 -3.06 21.26 2.46
N ASN A 162 -2.59 22.41 1.96
CA ASN A 162 -2.90 23.71 2.53
C ASN A 162 -3.92 24.43 1.64
N ILE A 163 -5.15 24.57 2.12
CA ILE A 163 -6.25 25.16 1.34
C ILE A 163 -6.25 26.70 1.35
N GLU A 164 -5.44 27.34 2.21
CA GLU A 164 -5.53 28.78 2.48
C GLU A 164 -5.41 29.67 1.23
N ASN A 165 -4.56 29.28 0.27
CA ASN A 165 -4.34 30.02 -0.98
C ASN A 165 -4.52 29.13 -2.22
N TRP A 166 -5.37 28.11 -2.12
CA TRP A 166 -5.63 27.25 -3.27
C TRP A 166 -6.59 27.96 -4.23
N ASP A 167 -6.08 28.28 -5.43
CA ASP A 167 -6.88 28.73 -6.56
C ASP A 167 -7.32 27.52 -7.39
N TYR A 168 -8.62 27.21 -7.33
CA TYR A 168 -9.21 26.07 -8.03
C TYR A 168 -9.48 26.35 -9.51
N GLU A 169 -9.38 27.61 -9.96
CA GLU A 169 -9.42 27.98 -11.37
C GLU A 169 -8.05 27.77 -12.03
N GLU A 170 -6.95 27.88 -11.26
CA GLU A 170 -5.58 27.62 -11.75
C GLU A 170 -5.14 26.15 -11.59
N ILE A 171 -5.45 25.51 -10.46
CA ILE A 171 -5.14 24.10 -10.20
C ILE A 171 -6.43 23.41 -9.77
N THR A 172 -7.03 22.66 -10.70
CA THR A 172 -8.29 21.98 -10.47
C THR A 172 -8.17 20.84 -9.46
N PHE A 173 -9.29 20.44 -8.86
CA PHE A 173 -9.33 19.28 -7.97
C PHE A 173 -8.90 17.97 -8.66
N ASP A 174 -9.16 17.86 -9.96
CA ASP A 174 -8.75 16.71 -10.77
C ASP A 174 -7.24 16.66 -10.92
N GLU A 175 -6.59 17.80 -11.17
CA GLU A 175 -5.12 17.89 -11.21
C GLU A 175 -4.49 17.55 -9.87
N VAL A 176 -5.05 18.04 -8.76
CA VAL A 176 -4.61 17.65 -7.41
C VAL A 176 -4.78 16.16 -7.16
N SER A 177 -5.88 15.57 -7.64
CA SER A 177 -6.18 14.14 -7.44
C SER A 177 -5.34 13.22 -8.31
N ALA A 178 -4.86 13.73 -9.44
CA ALA A 178 -4.05 12.99 -10.40
C ALA A 178 -2.53 13.09 -10.12
N ALA A 179 -2.12 14.06 -9.30
CA ALA A 179 -0.74 14.26 -8.82
C ALA A 179 -0.32 13.29 -7.69
#